data_AF-C8PU14-F1
#
_entry.id   AF-C8PU14-F1
#
_cell.length_a   1.000
_cell.length_b   1.000
_cell.length_c   1.000
_cell.angle_alpha   90.00
_cell.angle_beta   90.00
_cell.angle_gamma   90.00
#
_symmetry.space_group_name_H-M   'P 1'
#
loop_
_entity.id
_entity.type
_entity.pdbx_description
1 polymer ?
#
loop_
_entity_poly.entity_id
_entity_poly.type
_entity_poly.pdbx_seq_one_letter_code
_entity_poly.pdbx_strand_id
1 'polypeptide(L)'
;MKKLISSILLLGGLFAMTEVIAYPAPNADFVLIRGGSFTMGSPESEDWRSNDEVPHRVTVSSFYMSKYEVTQKFYREVTGKNPSNFTGDKLPVENVTWLEAVEFCNALSIG
;
A
#
# COMPACT_ATOMS: atom_id res chain seq x y z
N MET A 1 29.20 -51.30 11.33
CA MET A 1 28.41 -51.59 12.54
C MET A 1 27.85 -50.25 13.03
N LYS A 2 26.56 -49.90 13.02
CA LYS A 2 25.31 -50.64 13.21
C LYS A 2 24.19 -49.97 12.36
N LYS A 3 23.52 -50.80 11.53
CA LYS A 3 22.08 -50.89 11.17
C LYS A 3 21.32 -49.60 10.81
N LEU A 4 20.92 -49.37 9.54
CA LEU A 4 19.76 -49.94 8.80
C LEU A 4 18.39 -49.73 9.49
N ILE A 5 17.61 -48.75 9.00
CA ILE A 5 16.13 -48.69 9.07
C ILE A 5 15.68 -47.94 7.80
N SER A 6 15.41 -48.68 6.72
CA SER A 6 14.09 -49.15 6.28
C SER A 6 13.27 -48.07 5.57
N SER A 7 13.13 -48.25 4.26
CA SER A 7 12.17 -47.59 3.38
C SER A 7 10.79 -47.47 4.02
N ILE A 8 10.21 -46.28 3.92
CA ILE A 8 8.77 -46.10 3.87
C ILE A 8 8.49 -45.26 2.63
N LEU A 9 8.09 -45.94 1.55
CA LEU A 9 7.26 -45.32 0.53
C LEU A 9 5.91 -45.01 1.19
N LEU A 10 5.62 -43.74 1.41
CA LEU A 10 4.24 -43.26 1.44
C LEU A 10 4.02 -42.55 0.10
N LEU A 11 3.33 -43.24 -0.82
CA LEU A 11 2.53 -42.57 -1.84
C LEU A 11 1.50 -41.73 -1.09
N GLY A 12 1.74 -40.44 -0.97
CA GLY A 12 0.86 -39.55 -0.24
C GLY A 12 1.15 -38.11 -0.58
N GLY A 13 0.42 -37.60 -1.58
CA GLY A 13 0.16 -36.18 -1.77
C GLY A 13 1.37 -35.29 -1.92
N LEU A 14 1.65 -34.91 -3.16
CA LEU A 14 2.32 -33.63 -3.46
C LEU A 14 1.36 -32.49 -3.05
N PHE A 15 1.09 -32.35 -1.76
CA PHE A 15 0.54 -31.13 -1.21
C PHE A 15 1.75 -30.20 -1.08
N ALA A 16 2.07 -29.53 -2.19
CA ALA A 16 2.79 -28.28 -2.08
C ALA A 16 1.89 -27.38 -1.23
N MET A 17 2.13 -27.40 0.09
CA MET A 17 1.93 -26.24 0.92
C MET A 17 2.85 -25.19 0.30
N THR A 18 2.36 -24.52 -0.74
CA THR A 18 2.88 -23.21 -1.08
C THR A 18 2.67 -22.43 0.20
N GLU A 19 3.74 -22.26 0.96
CA GLU A 19 3.76 -21.30 2.04
C GLU A 19 3.17 -20.04 1.44
N VAL A 20 2.00 -19.64 1.93
CA VAL A 20 1.55 -18.26 1.74
C VAL A 20 2.55 -17.49 2.58
N ILE A 21 3.70 -17.18 1.98
CA ILE A 21 4.61 -16.21 2.54
C ILE A 21 3.78 -14.93 2.47
N ALA A 22 3.10 -14.61 3.57
CA ALA A 22 2.60 -13.27 3.79
C ALA A 22 3.85 -12.40 3.77
N TYR A 23 4.14 -11.80 2.62
CA TYR A 23 5.15 -10.78 2.54
C TYR A 23 4.64 -9.69 3.48
N PRO A 24 5.32 -9.41 4.61
CA PRO A 24 4.86 -8.38 5.51
C PRO A 24 4.71 -7.12 4.66
N ALA A 25 3.48 -6.63 4.54
CA ALA A 25 3.16 -5.41 3.80
C ALA A 25 4.26 -4.39 4.16
N PRO A 26 5.09 -3.95 3.18
CA PRO A 26 6.21 -3.08 3.49
C PRO A 26 5.69 -1.92 4.32
N ASN A 27 6.33 -1.69 5.49
CA ASN A 27 5.88 -0.76 6.52
C ASN A 27 5.61 0.62 5.91
N ALA A 28 4.40 0.84 5.43
CA ALA A 28 3.86 2.16 5.23
C ALA A 28 3.75 2.72 6.63
N ASP A 29 4.59 3.69 6.96
CA ASP A 29 4.59 4.39 8.25
C ASP A 29 3.26 5.15 8.38
N PHE A 30 2.19 4.42 8.70
CA PHE A 30 0.86 4.97 8.89
C PHE A 30 0.81 5.74 10.20
N VAL A 31 0.21 6.92 10.15
CA VAL A 31 -0.04 7.75 11.33
C VAL A 31 -1.53 7.80 11.61
N LEU A 32 -1.89 7.74 12.89
CA LEU A 32 -3.28 7.91 13.33
C LEU A 32 -3.66 9.38 13.20
N ILE A 33 -4.61 9.68 12.32
CA ILE A 33 -5.29 10.97 12.26
C ILE A 33 -6.54 10.87 13.13
N ARG A 34 -6.58 11.69 14.18
CA ARG A 34 -7.74 11.74 15.07
C ARG A 34 -8.92 12.37 14.33
N GLY A 35 -10.08 11.73 14.45
CA GLY A 35 -11.33 12.25 13.91
C GLY A 35 -11.69 13.60 14.52
N GLY A 36 -12.45 14.38 13.76
CA GLY A 36 -12.83 15.74 14.14
C GLY A 36 -13.53 16.46 13.00
N SER A 37 -13.82 17.74 13.24
CA SER A 37 -14.43 18.62 12.25
C SER A 37 -13.46 19.74 11.86
N PHE A 38 -13.38 20.04 10.57
CA PHE A 38 -12.55 21.12 10.03
C PHE A 38 -13.27 21.81 8.86
N THR A 39 -12.75 22.95 8.42
CA THR A 39 -13.21 23.63 7.20
C THR A 39 -12.34 23.18 6.04
N MET A 40 -12.95 22.59 5.02
CA MET A 40 -12.29 22.19 3.77
C MET A 40 -12.56 23.21 2.66
N GLY A 41 -11.57 23.51 1.83
CA GLY A 41 -11.58 24.61 0.85
C GLY A 41 -10.73 25.80 1.30
N SER A 42 -10.69 26.86 0.49
CA SER A 42 -9.85 28.05 0.69
C SER A 42 -10.70 29.34 0.74
N PRO A 43 -10.29 30.36 1.51
CA PRO A 43 -10.96 31.66 1.50
C PRO A 43 -11.06 32.26 0.10
N GLU A 44 -12.10 33.05 -0.17
CA GLU A 44 -12.28 33.71 -1.48
C GLU A 44 -11.10 34.61 -1.88
N SER A 45 -10.36 35.12 -0.90
CA SER A 45 -9.21 36.00 -1.09
C SER A 45 -7.87 35.28 -1.30
N GLU A 46 -7.85 33.94 -1.30
CA GLU A 46 -6.61 33.19 -1.50
C GLU A 46 -6.18 33.23 -2.97
N ASP A 47 -4.94 33.66 -3.22
CA ASP A 47 -4.37 33.70 -4.56
C ASP A 47 -4.36 32.29 -5.16
N TRP A 48 -4.68 32.19 -6.46
CA TRP A 48 -4.70 30.93 -7.23
C TRP A 48 -5.75 29.89 -6.82
N ARG A 49 -6.74 30.26 -5.99
CA ARG A 49 -7.87 29.37 -5.72
C ARG A 49 -8.66 29.02 -6.97
N SER A 50 -9.19 27.80 -7.00
CA SER A 50 -10.14 27.31 -7.99
C SER A 50 -11.59 27.50 -7.52
N ASN A 51 -12.54 27.36 -8.45
CA ASN A 51 -13.96 27.59 -8.18
C ASN A 51 -14.61 26.51 -7.29
N ASP A 52 -14.01 25.33 -7.19
CA ASP A 52 -14.46 24.19 -6.40
C ASP A 52 -13.93 24.19 -4.96
N GLU A 53 -13.05 25.13 -4.61
CA GLU A 53 -12.48 25.27 -3.27
C GLU A 53 -13.38 26.07 -2.30
N VAL A 54 -14.71 25.97 -2.46
CA VAL A 54 -15.66 26.71 -1.61
C VAL A 54 -15.59 26.19 -0.16
N PRO A 55 -15.33 27.05 0.85
CA PRO A 55 -15.23 26.63 2.25
C PRO A 55 -16.50 25.97 2.76
N HIS A 56 -16.38 24.77 3.31
CA HIS A 56 -17.50 24.05 3.96
C HIS A 56 -17.00 23.17 5.10
N ARG A 57 -17.90 22.85 6.04
CA ARG A 57 -17.56 22.07 7.23
C ARG A 57 -17.61 20.56 6.93
N VAL A 58 -16.53 19.87 7.22
CA VAL A 58 -16.38 18.41 7.06
C VAL A 58 -16.13 17.78 8.42
N THR A 59 -16.73 16.62 8.68
CA THR A 59 -16.47 15.80 9.87
C THR A 59 -16.06 14.40 9.42
N VAL A 60 -14.93 13.93 9.94
CA VAL A 60 -14.40 12.58 9.63
C VAL A 60 -14.14 11.81 10.92
N SER A 61 -14.36 10.49 10.87
CA SER A 61 -13.94 9.56 11.93
C SER A 61 -12.41 9.46 11.99
N SER A 62 -11.86 8.92 13.08
CA SER A 62 -10.42 8.63 13.14
C SER A 62 -10.04 7.57 12.10
N PHE A 63 -8.88 7.74 11.47
CA PHE A 63 -8.36 6.81 10.46
C PHE A 63 -6.84 6.85 10.43
N TYR A 64 -6.23 5.87 9.76
CA TYR A 64 -4.79 5.84 9.51
C TYR A 64 -4.49 6.35 8.10
N MET A 65 -3.44 7.15 7.95
CA MET A 65 -2.94 7.61 6.64
C MET A 65 -1.43 7.40 6.56
N SER A 66 -0.93 6.97 5.40
CA SER A 66 0.52 6.88 5.19
C SER A 66 1.14 8.25 5.41
N LYS A 67 2.22 8.33 6.21
CA LYS A 67 2.91 9.58 6.49
C LYS A 67 3.53 10.23 5.24
N TYR A 68 3.87 9.40 4.25
CA TYR A 68 4.50 9.82 3.00
C TYR A 68 3.73 9.27 1.80
N GLU A 69 3.93 9.88 0.64
CA GLU A 69 3.51 9.32 -0.63
C GLU A 69 4.13 7.93 -0.85
N VAL A 70 3.43 7.08 -1.62
CA VAL A 70 3.91 5.74 -1.93
C VAL A 70 5.21 5.84 -2.70
N THR A 71 6.29 5.26 -2.17
CA THR A 71 7.60 5.30 -2.82
C THR A 71 7.70 4.32 -3.98
N GLN A 72 8.60 4.59 -4.92
CA GLN A 72 8.88 3.68 -6.05
C GLN A 72 9.32 2.29 -5.60
N LYS A 73 10.11 2.21 -4.52
CA LYS A 73 10.49 0.92 -3.94
C LYS A 73 9.26 0.17 -3.43
N PHE A 74 8.42 0.84 -2.63
CA PHE A 74 7.24 0.22 -2.04
C PHE A 74 6.23 -0.23 -3.10
N TYR A 75 5.94 0.62 -4.08
CA TYR A 75 5.04 0.27 -5.18
C TYR A 75 5.53 -0.97 -5.94
N ARG A 76 6.85 -1.06 -6.20
CA ARG A 76 7.47 -2.20 -6.89
C ARG A 76 7.45 -3.47 -6.05
N GLU A 77 7.62 -3.38 -4.74
CA GLU A 77 7.53 -4.54 -3.83
C GLU A 77 6.12 -5.16 -3.83
N VAL A 78 5.07 -4.33 -3.97
CA VAL A 78 3.67 -4.79 -3.99
C VAL A 78 3.22 -5.22 -5.38
N THR A 79 3.59 -4.49 -6.44
CA THR A 79 3.03 -4.68 -7.79
C THR A 79 4.00 -5.30 -8.80
N GLY A 80 5.29 -5.35 -8.49
CA GLY A 80 6.36 -5.73 -9.41
C GLY A 80 6.69 -4.68 -10.49
N LYS A 81 6.06 -3.49 -10.46
CA LYS A 81 6.19 -2.46 -11.50
C LYS A 81 6.87 -1.18 -10.98
N ASN A 82 7.41 -0.36 -11.87
CA ASN A 82 7.78 1.03 -11.60
C ASN A 82 7.55 1.89 -12.86
N PRO A 83 6.42 2.62 -12.95
CA PRO A 83 6.11 3.46 -14.12
C PRO A 83 6.74 4.86 -14.08
N SER A 84 7.51 5.17 -13.04
CA SER A 84 8.05 6.51 -12.82
C SER A 84 9.10 6.90 -13.87
N ASN A 85 8.98 8.10 -14.43
CA ASN A 85 9.98 8.79 -15.23
C ASN A 85 11.17 9.24 -14.37
N PHE A 86 10.92 9.80 -13.19
CA PHE A 86 12.00 10.16 -12.25
C PHE A 86 12.38 8.91 -11.47
N THR A 87 13.66 8.54 -11.39
CA THR A 87 14.06 7.27 -10.76
C THR A 87 14.73 7.48 -9.42
N GLY A 88 14.21 6.82 -8.38
CA GLY A 88 14.84 6.76 -7.06
C GLY A 88 13.97 6.02 -6.05
N ASP A 89 14.55 5.07 -5.31
CA ASP A 89 13.79 4.18 -4.42
C ASP A 89 12.95 4.91 -3.37
N LYS A 90 13.39 6.09 -2.93
CA LYS A 90 12.71 6.92 -1.92
C LYS A 90 11.87 8.05 -2.52
N LEU A 91 11.85 8.19 -3.85
CA LEU A 91 10.99 9.15 -4.52
C LEU A 91 9.56 8.60 -4.60
N PRO A 92 8.54 9.46 -4.70
CA PRO A 92 7.18 9.04 -4.97
C PRO A 92 7.09 8.27 -6.29
N VAL A 93 6.21 7.28 -6.35
CA VAL A 93 5.83 6.69 -7.63
C VAL A 93 4.93 7.66 -8.38
N GLU A 94 5.20 7.86 -9.68
CA GLU A 94 4.38 8.70 -10.57
C GLU A 94 4.13 8.01 -11.92
N ASN A 95 3.28 8.61 -12.76
CA ASN A 95 2.63 7.97 -13.92
C ASN A 95 1.79 6.73 -13.57
N VAL A 96 1.17 6.75 -12.40
CA VAL A 96 0.20 5.73 -11.97
C VAL A 96 -1.20 6.29 -12.26
N THR A 97 -2.02 5.53 -12.98
CA THR A 97 -3.43 5.88 -13.18
C THR A 97 -4.22 5.69 -11.88
N TRP A 98 -5.40 6.32 -11.79
CA TRP A 98 -6.27 6.14 -10.63
C TRP A 98 -6.63 4.65 -10.39
N LEU A 99 -6.87 3.89 -11.46
CA LEU A 99 -7.19 2.46 -11.37
C LEU A 99 -6.00 1.65 -10.82
N GLU A 100 -4.79 1.92 -11.30
CA GLU A 100 -3.58 1.24 -10.80
C GLU A 100 -3.30 1.58 -9.33
N ALA A 101 -3.60 2.80 -8.88
CA ALA A 101 -3.50 3.16 -7.47
C ALA A 101 -4.49 2.36 -6.60
N VAL A 102 -5.72 2.14 -7.08
CA VAL A 102 -6.71 1.29 -6.41
C VAL A 102 -6.26 -0.17 -6.41
N GLU A 103 -5.72 -0.68 -7.52
CA GLU A 103 -5.17 -2.04 -7.61
C GLU A 103 -4.02 -2.24 -6.63
N PHE A 104 -3.12 -1.26 -6.48
CA PHE A 104 -2.07 -1.27 -5.46
C PHE A 104 -2.65 -1.40 -4.05
N CYS A 105 -3.66 -0.58 -3.70
CA CYS A 105 -4.31 -0.65 -2.38
C CYS A 105 -4.99 -2.00 -2.13
N ASN A 106 -5.62 -2.58 -3.15
CA ASN A 106 -6.25 -3.89 -3.06
C ASN A 106 -5.20 -5.00 -2.86
N ALA A 107 -4.10 -4.96 -3.62
CA ALA A 107 -2.99 -5.91 -3.47
C ALA A 107 -2.36 -5.83 -2.08
N LEU A 108 -2.16 -4.61 -1.57
CA LEU A 108 -1.64 -4.38 -0.21
C LEU A 108 -2.58 -4.90 0.89
N SER A 109 -3.89 -4.94 0.65
CA SER A 109 -4.88 -5.35 1.66
C SER A 109 -5.05 -6.87 1.79
N ILE A 110 -4.53 -7.65 0.83
CA ILE A 110 -4.67 -9.11 0.78
C ILE A 110 -3.38 -9.81 1.27
N GLY A 111 -2.24 -9.10 1.28
CA GLY A 111 -0.96 -9.59 1.83
C GLY A 111 -0.85 -9.43 3.34
#